data_AF-A0A414X9T6-F1
#
_entry.id   AF-A0A414X9T6-F1
#
_cell.length_a   1.000
_cell.length_b   1.000
_cell.length_c   1.000
_cell.angle_alpha   90.00
_cell.angle_beta   90.00
_cell.angle_gamma   90.00
#
_symmetry.space_group_name_H-M   'P 1'
#
loop_
_entity.id
_entity.type
_entity.pdbx_description
1 polymer ?
#
loop_
_entity_poly.entity_id
_entity_poly.type
_entity_poly.pdbx_seq_one_letter_code
_entity_poly.pdbx_strand_id
1 'polypeptide(L)'
;MGKNSFLLYTSDYKCVKDLPLEQKGALLDAIFEYASTGTIIDLPPVVSMAFNFFRYHIDDNTEKWNEKVEKRRAAGRLGGLAKAENSKQSQANLANAKDAKQSQANLANLADNVNDNDNVNVSLLYGESVREEANKVFDLQSIKEQLLSDETWKESVCMQSTLGVSFISMLPDQLDKFIAYIIAIGEERSISNISDAKRRFTYWWQNHGRKEVQDENRQVYTIPS
;
A
#
# COMPACT_ATOMS: atom_id res chain seq x y z
N MET A 1 19.90 4.00 9.25
CA MET A 1 19.86 4.89 8.07
C MET A 1 19.38 6.24 8.54
N GLY A 2 20.25 7.25 8.47
CA GLY A 2 19.87 8.65 8.71
C GLY A 2 19.09 9.21 7.54
N LYS A 3 18.55 10.41 7.71
CA LYS A 3 17.90 11.17 6.64
C LYS A 3 19.00 11.77 5.76
N ASN A 4 19.03 11.42 4.47
CA ASN A 4 20.09 11.82 3.53
C ASN A 4 19.69 12.99 2.61
N SER A 5 18.57 13.64 2.91
CA SER A 5 17.97 14.65 2.05
C SER A 5 17.20 15.66 2.87
N PHE A 6 17.25 16.93 2.49
CA PHE A 6 16.41 17.99 3.02
C PHE A 6 15.64 18.68 1.87
N LEU A 7 14.64 19.47 2.24
CA LEU A 7 13.80 20.19 1.28
C LEU A 7 14.08 21.69 1.40
N LEU A 8 14.11 22.36 0.25
CA LEU A 8 14.09 23.82 0.15
C LEU A 8 12.78 24.20 -0.52
N TYR A 9 12.08 25.18 0.06
CA TYR A 9 10.81 25.64 -0.48
C TYR A 9 11.02 26.86 -1.35
N THR A 10 10.15 27.01 -2.36
CA THR A 10 10.14 28.21 -3.21
C THR A 10 9.82 29.48 -2.41
N SER A 11 9.14 29.35 -1.27
CA SER A 11 8.92 30.44 -0.31
C SER A 11 10.24 30.99 0.25
N ASP A 12 11.24 30.14 0.43
CA ASP A 12 12.50 30.50 1.11
C ASP A 12 13.34 31.43 0.25
N TYR A 13 13.15 31.38 -1.07
CA TYR A 13 13.81 32.29 -2.01
C TYR A 13 13.56 33.76 -1.67
N LYS A 14 12.38 34.10 -1.13
CA LYS A 14 12.02 35.48 -0.78
C LYS A 14 12.97 36.06 0.28
N CYS A 15 13.47 35.23 1.19
CA CYS A 15 14.36 35.66 2.27
C CYS A 15 15.82 35.85 1.81
N VAL A 16 16.18 35.31 0.64
CA VAL A 16 17.57 35.27 0.16
C VAL A 16 17.78 35.97 -1.18
N LYS A 17 16.71 36.32 -1.91
CA LYS A 17 16.79 36.87 -3.27
C LYS A 17 17.68 38.12 -3.36
N ASP A 18 17.64 38.97 -2.34
CA ASP A 18 18.34 40.27 -2.31
C ASP A 18 19.75 40.16 -1.71
N LEU A 19 20.18 38.96 -1.31
CA LEU A 19 21.54 38.73 -0.81
C LEU A 19 22.57 38.76 -1.96
N PRO A 20 23.77 39.33 -1.72
CA PRO A 20 24.92 39.20 -2.61
C PRO A 20 25.28 37.74 -2.87
N LEU A 21 25.92 37.47 -4.01
CA LEU A 21 26.27 36.10 -4.41
C LEU A 21 27.18 35.40 -3.40
N GLU A 22 28.16 36.12 -2.84
CA GLU A 22 29.04 35.57 -1.78
C GLU A 22 28.26 35.16 -0.53
N GLN A 23 27.26 35.95 -0.14
CA GLN A 23 26.42 35.64 1.02
C GLN A 23 25.46 34.47 0.75
N LYS A 24 24.96 34.34 -0.49
CA LYS A 24 24.20 33.16 -0.92
C LYS A 24 25.06 31.89 -0.89
N GLY A 25 26.33 31.99 -1.28
CA GLY A 25 27.29 30.88 -1.18
C GLY A 25 27.50 30.45 0.26
N ALA A 26 27.86 31.38 1.14
CA ALA A 26 28.04 31.11 2.58
C ALA A 26 26.78 30.53 3.24
N LEU A 27 25.60 31.02 2.84
CA LEU A 27 24.33 30.48 3.31
C LEU A 27 24.11 29.04 2.84
N LEU A 28 24.43 28.72 1.59
CA LEU A 28 24.28 27.38 1.02
C LEU A 28 25.15 26.38 1.78
N ASP A 29 26.41 26.72 2.02
CA ASP A 29 27.34 25.87 2.78
C ASP A 29 26.82 25.62 4.20
N ALA A 30 26.34 26.66 4.89
CA ALA A 30 25.76 26.52 6.22
C ALA A 30 24.50 25.65 6.25
N ILE A 31 23.63 25.73 5.23
CA ILE A 31 22.45 24.88 5.09
C ILE A 31 22.87 23.42 4.98
N PHE A 32 23.84 23.10 4.12
CA PHE A 32 24.31 21.73 3.93
C PHE A 32 25.01 21.17 5.16
N GLU A 33 25.87 21.97 5.80
CA GLU A 33 26.56 21.59 7.02
C GLU A 33 25.54 21.28 8.13
N TYR A 34 24.58 22.17 8.35
CA TYR A 34 23.54 21.96 9.35
C TYR A 34 22.66 20.74 9.04
N ALA A 35 22.23 20.57 7.80
CA ALA A 35 21.39 19.44 7.41
C ALA A 35 22.12 18.08 7.54
N SER A 36 23.45 18.07 7.44
CA SER A 36 24.26 16.85 7.46
C SER A 36 24.80 16.52 8.85
N THR A 37 25.34 17.52 9.56
CA THR A 37 26.04 17.33 10.84
C THR A 37 25.31 17.96 12.03
N GLY A 38 24.33 18.82 11.79
CA GLY A 38 23.66 19.61 12.83
C GLY A 38 24.52 20.77 13.37
N THR A 39 25.68 21.03 12.74
CA THR A 39 26.61 22.07 13.18
C THR A 39 26.14 23.43 12.69
N ILE A 40 26.29 24.45 13.54
CA ILE A 40 26.00 25.85 13.21
C ILE A 40 27.34 26.53 12.92
N ILE A 41 27.48 27.04 11.70
CA ILE A 41 28.65 27.82 11.28
C ILE A 41 28.47 29.27 11.71
N ASP A 42 29.56 29.96 12.07
CA ASP A 42 29.54 31.40 12.30
C ASP A 42 29.30 32.15 10.97
N LEU A 43 28.28 33.00 10.96
CA LEU A 43 27.78 33.66 9.75
C LEU A 43 27.59 35.15 10.01
N PRO A 44 27.77 36.02 8.99
CA PRO A 44 27.40 37.42 9.09
C PRO A 44 25.94 37.57 9.57
N PRO A 45 25.59 38.60 10.37
CA PRO A 45 24.27 38.71 10.99
C PRO A 45 23.09 38.59 10.02
N VAL A 46 23.21 39.19 8.83
CA VAL A 46 22.19 39.12 7.77
C VAL A 46 22.01 37.69 7.24
N VAL A 47 23.10 36.96 7.07
CA VAL A 47 23.11 35.58 6.59
C VAL A 47 22.60 34.62 7.67
N SER A 48 22.96 34.86 8.93
CA SER A 48 22.45 34.11 10.09
C SER A 48 20.93 34.24 10.24
N MET A 49 20.39 35.45 10.02
CA MET A 49 18.94 35.66 10.04
C MET A 49 18.23 34.89 8.91
N ALA A 50 18.79 34.91 7.69
CA ALA A 50 18.27 34.11 6.58
C ALA A 50 18.36 32.60 6.88
N PHE A 51 19.49 32.14 7.42
CA PHE A 51 19.73 30.75 7.81
C PHE A 51 18.69 30.24 8.83
N ASN A 52 18.26 31.05 9.80
CA ASN A 52 17.26 30.64 10.78
C ASN A 52 15.92 30.20 10.15
N PHE A 53 15.52 30.78 9.01
CA PHE A 53 14.33 30.33 8.29
C PHE A 53 14.50 28.90 7.73
N PHE A 54 15.65 28.63 7.11
CA PHE A 54 15.97 27.30 6.59
C PHE A 54 16.12 26.29 7.72
N ARG A 55 16.80 26.67 8.81
CA ARG A 55 16.94 25.85 10.01
C ARG A 55 15.59 25.39 10.52
N TYR A 56 14.64 26.31 10.71
CA TYR A 56 13.30 25.98 11.15
C TYR A 56 12.62 24.95 10.23
N HIS A 57 12.71 25.12 8.91
CA HIS A 57 12.16 24.17 7.95
C HIS A 57 12.87 22.81 7.96
N ILE A 58 14.18 22.78 8.15
CA ILE A 58 14.96 21.53 8.26
C ILE A 58 14.55 20.78 9.53
N ASP A 59 14.41 21.47 10.65
CA ASP A 59 14.03 20.90 11.94
C ASP A 59 12.60 20.32 11.88
N ASP A 60 11.62 21.10 11.44
CA ASP A 60 10.22 20.67 11.28
C ASP A 60 10.09 19.45 10.34
N ASN A 61 10.81 19.47 9.20
CA ASN A 61 10.84 18.32 8.29
C ASN A 61 11.53 17.10 8.88
N THR A 62 12.48 17.28 9.81
CA THR A 62 13.20 16.19 10.46
C THR A 62 12.35 15.58 11.57
N GLU A 63 11.65 16.40 12.34
CA GLU A 63 10.65 15.95 13.31
C GLU A 63 9.54 15.13 12.65
N LYS A 64 8.90 15.65 11.60
CA LYS A 64 7.86 14.93 10.84
C LYS A 64 8.36 13.60 10.26
N TRP A 65 9.61 13.57 9.80
CA TRP A 65 10.22 12.33 9.30
C TRP A 65 10.45 11.33 10.44
N ASN A 66 11.00 11.77 11.58
CA ASN A 66 11.24 10.96 12.75
C ASN A 66 9.94 10.34 13.28
N GLU A 67 8.87 11.13 13.42
CA GLU A 67 7.57 10.61 13.83
C GLU A 67 7.06 9.50 12.91
N LYS A 68 7.19 9.70 11.58
CA LYS A 68 6.74 8.72 10.59
C LYS A 68 7.57 7.44 10.65
N VAL A 69 8.87 7.56 10.89
CA VAL A 69 9.77 6.42 11.09
C VAL A 69 9.40 5.66 12.35
N GLU A 70 9.16 6.35 13.46
CA GLU A 70 8.78 5.70 14.73
C GLU A 70 7.43 4.99 14.64
N LYS A 71 6.41 5.62 14.01
CA LYS A 71 5.12 4.98 13.76
C LYS A 71 5.28 3.69 12.93
N ARG A 72 6.13 3.72 11.90
CA ARG A 72 6.42 2.53 11.07
C ARG A 72 7.22 1.46 11.82
N ARG A 73 8.18 1.86 12.66
CA ARG A 73 8.94 0.93 13.51
C ARG A 73 8.02 0.24 14.51
N ALA A 74 7.13 0.98 15.17
CA ALA A 74 6.15 0.44 16.10
C ALA A 74 5.18 -0.53 15.39
N ALA A 75 4.63 -0.14 14.23
CA ALA A 75 3.76 -1.00 13.43
C ALA A 75 4.50 -2.27 12.94
N GLY A 76 5.75 -2.14 12.51
CA GLY A 76 6.60 -3.27 12.12
C GLY A 76 6.87 -4.23 13.28
N ARG A 77 7.13 -3.69 14.48
CA ARG A 77 7.30 -4.49 15.70
C ARG A 77 6.02 -5.26 16.05
N LEU A 78 4.87 -4.58 16.04
CA LEU A 78 3.57 -5.21 16.29
C LEU A 78 3.24 -6.28 15.24
N GLY A 79 3.46 -5.99 13.95
CA GLY A 79 3.26 -6.95 12.86
C GLY A 79 4.19 -8.16 12.96
N GLY A 80 5.45 -7.96 13.38
CA GLY A 80 6.40 -9.03 13.64
C GLY A 80 5.96 -9.94 14.79
N LEU A 81 5.47 -9.36 15.89
CA LEU A 81 4.91 -10.10 17.02
C LEU A 81 3.66 -10.90 16.62
N ALA A 82 2.73 -10.28 15.89
CA ALA A 82 1.53 -10.97 15.39
C ALA A 82 1.88 -12.14 14.46
N LYS A 83 2.90 -11.98 13.59
CA LYS A 83 3.41 -13.10 12.77
C LYS A 83 4.02 -14.21 13.63
N ALA A 84 4.78 -13.87 14.67
CA ALA A 84 5.37 -14.85 15.57
C ALA A 84 4.29 -15.60 16.37
N GLU A 85 3.26 -14.91 16.85
CA GLU A 85 2.14 -15.50 17.59
C GLU A 85 1.29 -16.42 16.69
N ASN A 86 0.94 -15.96 15.48
CA ASN A 86 0.26 -16.79 14.49
C ASN A 86 1.11 -17.99 14.05
N SER A 87 2.44 -17.87 14.03
CA SER A 87 3.34 -19.00 13.74
C SER A 87 3.35 -20.03 14.88
N LYS A 88 3.28 -19.60 16.14
CA LYS A 88 3.16 -20.49 17.30
C LYS A 88 1.80 -21.18 17.35
N GLN A 89 0.72 -20.47 17.05
CA GLN A 89 -0.63 -21.03 17.00
C GLN A 89 -0.80 -22.01 15.84
N SER A 90 -0.23 -21.72 14.66
CA SER A 90 -0.21 -22.66 13.54
C SER A 90 0.64 -23.90 13.86
N GLN A 91 1.79 -23.77 14.52
CA GLN A 91 2.56 -24.93 15.01
C GLN A 91 1.80 -25.75 16.06
N ALA A 92 1.10 -25.12 17.00
CA ALA A 92 0.27 -25.79 17.99
C ALA A 92 -0.94 -26.52 17.36
N ASN A 93 -1.59 -25.91 16.37
CA ASN A 93 -2.68 -26.54 15.62
C ASN A 93 -2.17 -27.74 14.78
N LEU A 94 -0.97 -27.66 14.21
CA LEU A 94 -0.33 -28.81 13.54
C LEU A 94 0.04 -29.94 14.53
N ALA A 95 0.47 -29.62 15.75
CA ALA A 95 0.75 -30.61 16.78
C ALA A 95 -0.52 -31.34 17.25
N ASN A 96 -1.58 -30.58 17.57
CA ASN A 96 -2.88 -31.15 17.96
C ASN A 96 -3.51 -32.02 16.86
N ALA A 97 -3.27 -31.70 15.58
CA ALA A 97 -3.72 -32.51 14.45
C ALA A 97 -2.93 -33.84 14.30
N LYS A 98 -1.68 -33.91 14.77
CA LYS A 98 -0.90 -35.15 14.80
C LYS A 98 -1.32 -36.07 15.95
N ASP A 99 -1.63 -35.50 17.12
CA ASP A 99 -2.15 -36.28 18.27
C ASP A 99 -3.57 -36.81 18.02
N ALA A 100 -4.43 -36.06 17.31
CA ALA A 100 -5.77 -36.52 16.93
C ALA A 100 -5.77 -37.69 15.91
N LYS A 101 -4.73 -37.80 15.07
CA LYS A 101 -4.57 -38.95 14.17
C LYS A 101 -4.09 -40.22 14.88
N GLN A 102 -3.47 -40.09 16.05
CA GLN A 102 -3.08 -41.24 16.87
C GLN A 102 -4.26 -41.77 17.71
N SER A 103 -5.23 -40.91 18.09
CA SER A 103 -6.43 -41.33 18.83
C SER A 103 -7.54 -41.92 17.95
N GLN A 104 -7.59 -41.62 16.64
CA GLN A 104 -8.54 -42.26 15.71
C GLN A 104 -8.19 -43.71 15.33
N ALA A 105 -6.95 -44.15 15.51
CA ALA A 105 -6.56 -45.54 15.27
C ALA A 105 -7.13 -46.53 16.31
N ASN A 106 -7.60 -46.04 17.46
CA ASN A 106 -8.15 -46.87 18.55
C ASN A 106 -9.70 -46.95 18.58
N LEU A 107 -10.40 -46.31 17.64
CA LEU A 107 -11.88 -46.27 17.60
C LEU A 107 -12.51 -47.16 16.52
N ALA A 108 -11.72 -47.95 15.78
CA ALA A 108 -12.19 -48.80 14.68
C ALA A 108 -12.91 -50.11 15.09
N ASN A 109 -13.47 -50.19 16.31
CA ASN A 109 -14.23 -51.36 16.76
C ASN A 109 -15.50 -50.94 17.51
N LEU A 110 -16.53 -50.43 16.83
CA LEU A 110 -17.92 -50.85 17.09
C LEU A 110 -18.92 -50.32 16.06
N ALA A 111 -19.59 -51.29 15.43
CA ALA A 111 -21.00 -51.34 15.02
C ALA A 111 -21.53 -50.41 13.90
N ASP A 112 -21.80 -51.09 12.77
CA ASP A 112 -22.97 -50.96 11.89
C ASP A 112 -24.19 -50.24 12.49
N ASN A 113 -24.69 -49.21 11.80
CA ASN A 113 -26.05 -49.28 11.23
C ASN A 113 -26.27 -48.24 10.12
N VAL A 114 -26.95 -48.69 9.08
CA VAL A 114 -27.25 -48.02 7.81
C VAL A 114 -28.61 -47.33 7.93
N ASN A 115 -28.77 -46.07 7.48
CA ASN A 115 -29.80 -45.70 6.50
C ASN A 115 -29.67 -44.23 6.03
N ASP A 116 -29.81 -44.08 4.72
CA ASP A 116 -29.65 -42.89 3.88
C ASP A 116 -30.69 -41.77 4.15
N ASN A 117 -30.26 -40.52 3.97
CA ASN A 117 -30.99 -39.60 3.09
C ASN A 117 -30.04 -38.52 2.54
N ASP A 118 -30.02 -38.45 1.21
CA ASP A 118 -29.10 -37.70 0.36
C ASP A 118 -29.17 -36.17 0.52
N ASN A 119 -27.98 -35.57 0.64
CA ASN A 119 -27.66 -34.29 0.01
C ASN A 119 -26.18 -34.35 -0.38
N VAL A 120 -25.96 -34.83 -1.59
CA VAL A 120 -24.68 -34.95 -2.26
C VAL A 120 -24.37 -33.63 -2.98
N ASN A 121 -23.29 -32.96 -2.60
CA ASN A 121 -22.34 -32.49 -3.62
C ASN A 121 -20.88 -32.56 -3.12
N VAL A 122 -20.39 -33.79 -3.15
CA VAL A 122 -19.05 -34.22 -3.60
C VAL A 122 -17.96 -33.14 -3.68
N SER A 123 -17.08 -33.12 -2.69
CA SER A 123 -15.66 -32.83 -2.94
C SER A 123 -14.89 -34.12 -2.68
N LEU A 124 -14.71 -34.90 -3.75
CA LEU A 124 -13.95 -36.14 -3.76
C LEU A 124 -12.46 -35.84 -3.60
N LEU A 125 -11.90 -36.46 -2.58
CA LEU A 125 -10.48 -36.66 -2.33
C LEU A 125 -9.84 -37.61 -3.36
N TYR A 126 -8.52 -37.74 -3.22
CA TYR A 126 -7.52 -38.55 -3.94
C TYR A 126 -6.86 -37.79 -5.09
N GLY A 127 -5.55 -37.69 -5.17
CA GLY A 127 -4.50 -38.37 -4.42
C GLY A 127 -3.27 -38.41 -5.31
N GLU A 128 -2.17 -37.91 -4.76
CA GLU A 128 -0.81 -38.32 -5.08
C GLU A 128 -0.10 -37.78 -6.35
N SER A 129 1.02 -37.14 -6.03
CA SER A 129 2.27 -37.04 -6.79
C SER A 129 2.54 -35.80 -7.63
N VAL A 130 3.75 -35.29 -7.38
CA VAL A 130 4.56 -34.34 -8.17
C VAL A 130 4.31 -32.85 -7.92
N ARG A 131 5.16 -32.33 -7.02
CA ARG A 131 5.80 -31.00 -7.01
C ARG A 131 5.19 -29.96 -7.97
N GLU A 132 4.46 -28.99 -7.43
CA GLU A 132 4.53 -27.59 -7.88
C GLU A 132 3.89 -26.67 -6.84
N GLU A 133 4.55 -25.54 -6.62
CA GLU A 133 4.23 -24.53 -5.62
C GLU A 133 2.77 -24.06 -5.76
N ALA A 134 2.05 -24.09 -4.63
CA ALA A 134 0.68 -23.64 -4.52
C ALA A 134 0.57 -22.13 -4.83
N ASN A 135 0.43 -21.80 -6.11
CA ASN A 135 -0.22 -20.58 -6.56
C ASN A 135 -1.67 -20.61 -6.06
N LYS A 136 -1.93 -20.03 -4.88
CA LYS A 136 -3.26 -19.49 -4.57
C LYS A 136 -3.52 -18.38 -5.58
N VAL A 137 -4.04 -18.76 -6.75
CA VAL A 137 -4.56 -17.81 -7.74
C VAL A 137 -5.71 -17.08 -7.04
N PHE A 138 -5.48 -15.82 -6.71
CA PHE A 138 -6.49 -14.95 -6.16
C PHE A 138 -7.46 -14.66 -7.31
N ASP A 139 -8.66 -15.24 -7.26
CA ASP A 139 -9.63 -15.10 -8.33
C ASP A 139 -9.98 -13.62 -8.54
N LEU A 140 -9.69 -13.11 -9.74
CA LEU A 140 -9.87 -11.70 -10.09
C LEU A 140 -11.34 -11.27 -10.00
N GLN A 141 -12.29 -12.20 -10.22
CA GLN A 141 -13.71 -11.91 -10.04
C GLN A 141 -14.06 -11.72 -8.56
N SER A 142 -13.52 -12.59 -7.70
CA SER A 142 -13.60 -12.40 -6.24
C SER A 142 -12.99 -11.07 -5.77
N ILE A 143 -11.94 -10.54 -6.44
CA ILE A 143 -11.38 -9.21 -6.11
C ILE A 143 -12.39 -8.10 -6.38
N LYS A 144 -13.07 -8.13 -7.53
CA LYS A 144 -14.05 -7.10 -7.88
C LYS A 144 -15.16 -7.03 -6.84
N GLU A 145 -15.72 -8.18 -6.48
CA GLU A 145 -16.78 -8.28 -5.48
C GLU A 145 -16.33 -7.78 -4.10
N GLN A 146 -15.14 -8.20 -3.66
CA GLN A 146 -14.57 -7.76 -2.38
C GLN A 146 -14.28 -6.25 -2.35
N LEU A 147 -13.78 -5.68 -3.45
CA LEU A 147 -13.55 -4.22 -3.55
C LEU A 147 -14.87 -3.43 -3.54
N LEU A 148 -15.89 -3.93 -4.25
CA LEU A 148 -17.21 -3.29 -4.28
C LEU A 148 -17.96 -3.39 -2.93
N SER A 149 -17.66 -4.40 -2.11
CA SER A 149 -18.25 -4.57 -0.78
C SER A 149 -17.67 -3.64 0.30
N ASP A 150 -16.52 -3.01 0.06
CA ASP A 150 -15.84 -2.16 1.04
C ASP A 150 -16.28 -0.68 0.92
N GLU A 151 -17.29 -0.29 1.69
CA GLU A 151 -17.84 1.07 1.70
C GLU A 151 -16.79 2.14 2.03
N THR A 152 -15.96 1.92 3.05
CA THR A 152 -14.93 2.88 3.47
C THR A 152 -13.90 3.10 2.38
N TRP A 153 -13.52 2.03 1.67
CA TRP A 153 -12.63 2.14 0.53
C TRP A 153 -13.29 2.92 -0.61
N LYS A 154 -14.54 2.59 -1.00
CA LYS A 154 -15.29 3.30 -2.06
C LYS A 154 -15.37 4.80 -1.82
N GLU A 155 -15.70 5.21 -0.60
CA GLU A 155 -15.70 6.61 -0.18
C GLU A 155 -14.32 7.26 -0.37
N SER A 156 -13.26 6.58 0.07
CA SER A 156 -11.88 7.06 -0.06
C SER A 156 -11.47 7.26 -1.53
N VAL A 157 -11.76 6.28 -2.40
CA VAL A 157 -11.39 6.40 -3.82
C VAL A 157 -12.24 7.44 -4.54
N CYS A 158 -13.52 7.60 -4.15
CA CYS A 158 -14.39 8.66 -4.64
C CYS A 158 -13.85 10.05 -4.30
N MET A 159 -13.38 10.27 -3.06
CA MET A 159 -12.76 11.54 -2.69
C MET A 159 -11.46 11.80 -3.46
N GLN A 160 -10.69 10.75 -3.74
CA GLN A 160 -9.40 10.86 -4.46
C GLN A 160 -9.56 10.96 -5.98
N SER A 161 -10.70 10.57 -6.54
CA SER A 161 -10.93 10.54 -7.99
C SER A 161 -11.06 11.91 -8.62
N THR A 162 -11.27 12.97 -7.81
CA THR A 162 -11.58 14.35 -8.23
C THR A 162 -12.89 14.51 -9.01
N LEU A 163 -13.64 13.43 -9.22
CA LEU A 163 -14.94 13.40 -9.91
C LEU A 163 -16.12 13.46 -8.93
N GLY A 164 -15.86 13.44 -7.63
CA GLY A 164 -16.91 13.48 -6.60
C GLY A 164 -17.84 12.27 -6.69
N VAL A 165 -19.07 12.41 -6.20
CA VAL A 165 -20.07 11.33 -6.10
C VAL A 165 -20.38 10.63 -7.44
N SER A 166 -20.14 11.31 -8.58
CA SER A 166 -20.31 10.71 -9.92
C SER A 166 -19.35 9.55 -10.19
N PHE A 167 -18.25 9.46 -9.45
CA PHE A 167 -17.30 8.35 -9.55
C PHE A 167 -17.88 7.04 -9.01
N ILE A 168 -18.79 7.10 -8.03
CA ILE A 168 -19.35 5.91 -7.39
C ILE A 168 -20.11 5.06 -8.42
N SER A 169 -20.85 5.69 -9.33
CA SER A 169 -21.57 5.00 -10.40
C SER A 169 -20.65 4.44 -11.48
N MET A 170 -19.45 5.02 -11.68
CA MET A 170 -18.48 4.55 -12.68
C MET A 170 -17.51 3.50 -12.11
N LEU A 171 -17.39 3.39 -10.78
CA LEU A 171 -16.42 2.54 -10.11
C LEU A 171 -16.48 1.06 -10.53
N PRO A 172 -17.67 0.42 -10.68
CA PRO A 172 -17.74 -0.96 -11.16
C PRO A 172 -17.09 -1.17 -12.53
N ASP A 173 -17.36 -0.27 -13.48
CA ASP A 173 -16.81 -0.34 -14.84
C ASP A 173 -15.29 -0.05 -14.85
N GLN A 174 -14.84 0.87 -13.99
CA GLN A 174 -13.41 1.15 -13.83
C GLN A 174 -12.65 -0.03 -13.20
N LEU A 175 -13.29 -0.81 -12.33
CA LEU A 175 -12.72 -2.04 -11.81
C LEU A 175 -12.57 -3.10 -12.90
N ASP A 176 -13.52 -3.19 -13.85
CA ASP A 176 -13.39 -4.08 -15.01
C ASP A 176 -12.22 -3.67 -15.91
N LYS A 177 -12.08 -2.38 -16.20
CA LYS A 177 -10.93 -1.84 -16.96
C LYS A 177 -9.60 -2.10 -16.25
N PHE A 178 -9.57 -1.96 -14.92
CA PHE A 178 -8.39 -2.30 -14.12
C PHE A 178 -8.05 -3.80 -14.19
N ILE A 179 -9.04 -4.68 -14.07
CA ILE A 179 -8.81 -6.13 -14.17
C ILE A 179 -8.31 -6.49 -15.58
N ALA A 180 -8.91 -5.94 -16.63
CA ALA A 180 -8.46 -6.13 -18.00
C ALA A 180 -7.01 -5.65 -18.20
N TYR A 181 -6.65 -4.51 -17.60
CA TYR A 181 -5.27 -4.01 -17.61
C TYR A 181 -4.30 -4.97 -16.93
N ILE A 182 -4.66 -5.51 -15.75
CA ILE A 182 -3.82 -6.47 -15.02
C ILE A 182 -3.61 -7.76 -15.82
N ILE A 183 -4.65 -8.24 -16.49
CA ILE A 183 -4.56 -9.41 -17.40
C ILE A 183 -3.66 -9.07 -18.60
N ALA A 184 -3.81 -7.88 -19.18
CA ALA A 184 -3.03 -7.48 -20.36
C ALA A 184 -1.52 -7.36 -20.08
N ILE A 185 -1.14 -6.95 -18.86
CA ILE A 185 0.28 -6.88 -18.46
C ILE A 185 0.84 -8.21 -17.95
N GLY A 186 0.02 -9.28 -17.89
CA GLY A 186 0.44 -10.60 -17.43
C GLY A 186 0.70 -10.71 -15.93
N GLU A 187 0.10 -9.81 -15.13
CA GLU A 187 0.29 -9.76 -13.67
C GLU A 187 -0.89 -10.34 -12.89
N GLU A 188 -1.77 -11.11 -13.52
CA GLU A 188 -2.99 -11.67 -12.93
C GLU A 188 -2.74 -12.57 -11.71
N ARG A 189 -1.58 -13.24 -11.67
CA ARG A 189 -1.18 -14.09 -10.54
C ARG A 189 -0.40 -13.36 -9.45
N SER A 190 -0.08 -12.08 -9.65
CA SER A 190 0.73 -11.30 -8.71
C SER A 190 -0.09 -10.65 -7.59
N ILE A 191 -1.39 -10.49 -7.78
CA ILE A 191 -2.26 -9.89 -6.77
C ILE A 191 -2.50 -10.90 -5.66
N SER A 192 -1.76 -10.75 -4.57
CA SER A 192 -1.73 -11.74 -3.49
C SER A 192 -2.78 -11.49 -2.40
N ASN A 193 -3.36 -10.29 -2.31
CA ASN A 193 -4.35 -9.91 -1.31
C ASN A 193 -5.13 -8.63 -1.69
N ILE A 194 -6.25 -8.39 -1.00
CA ILE A 194 -7.15 -7.25 -1.22
C ILE A 194 -6.48 -5.89 -1.01
N SER A 195 -5.56 -5.76 -0.04
CA SER A 195 -4.84 -4.51 0.21
C SER A 195 -3.92 -4.15 -0.95
N ASP A 196 -3.28 -5.15 -1.57
CA ASP A 196 -2.46 -4.96 -2.75
C ASP A 196 -3.32 -4.58 -3.97
N ALA A 197 -4.49 -5.22 -4.13
CA ALA A 197 -5.46 -4.84 -5.16
C ALA A 197 -5.89 -3.37 -5.06
N LYS A 198 -6.23 -2.90 -3.85
CA LYS A 198 -6.56 -1.49 -3.58
C LYS A 198 -5.44 -0.54 -3.99
N ARG A 199 -4.20 -0.85 -3.58
CA ARG A 199 -3.03 -0.02 -3.90
C ARG A 199 -2.78 0.05 -5.41
N ARG A 200 -2.85 -1.09 -6.09
CA ARG A 200 -2.66 -1.21 -7.53
C ARG A 200 -3.75 -0.48 -8.32
N PHE A 201 -5.01 -0.57 -7.86
CA PHE A 201 -6.11 0.20 -8.44
C PHE A 201 -5.87 1.71 -8.33
N THR A 202 -5.47 2.21 -7.15
CA THR A 202 -5.18 3.65 -6.98
C THR A 202 -4.06 4.11 -7.91
N TYR A 203 -2.99 3.32 -8.05
CA TYR A 203 -1.90 3.62 -8.97
C TYR A 203 -2.35 3.61 -10.44
N TRP A 204 -3.10 2.58 -10.85
CA TRP A 204 -3.65 2.48 -12.20
C TRP A 204 -4.59 3.64 -12.52
N TRP A 205 -5.48 4.01 -11.59
CA TRP A 205 -6.41 5.13 -11.75
C TRP A 205 -5.67 6.47 -11.96
N GLN A 206 -4.61 6.73 -11.18
CA GLN A 206 -3.85 7.97 -11.31
C GLN A 206 -3.10 8.10 -12.64
N ASN A 207 -2.61 6.98 -13.19
CA ASN A 207 -1.71 7.00 -14.35
C ASN A 207 -2.40 6.70 -15.70
N HIS A 208 -3.43 5.85 -15.67
CA HIS A 208 -4.13 5.31 -16.85
C HIS A 208 -5.63 5.65 -16.80
N GLY A 209 -6.36 5.20 -15.78
CA GLY A 209 -7.83 5.31 -15.75
C GLY A 209 -8.37 6.74 -15.82
N ARG A 210 -7.73 7.70 -15.12
CA ARG A 210 -8.14 9.12 -15.16
C ARG A 210 -7.95 9.76 -16.54
N LYS A 211 -6.94 9.34 -17.31
CA LYS A 211 -6.69 9.87 -18.66
C LYS A 211 -7.74 9.38 -19.63
N GLU A 212 -8.08 8.09 -19.57
CA GLU A 212 -9.16 7.50 -20.38
C GLU A 212 -10.50 8.18 -20.12
N VAL A 213 -10.88 8.43 -18.86
CA VAL A 213 -12.14 9.13 -18.54
C VAL A 213 -12.14 10.59 -18.99
N GLN A 214 -10.97 11.26 -19.02
CA GLN A 214 -10.87 12.62 -19.55
C GLN A 214 -10.91 12.65 -21.09
N ASP A 215 -10.34 11.65 -21.76
CA ASP A 215 -10.35 11.54 -23.21
C ASP A 215 -11.71 11.07 -23.75
N GLU A 216 -12.39 10.15 -23.06
CA GLU A 216 -13.78 9.73 -23.35
C GLU A 216 -14.75 10.93 -23.24
N ASN A 217 -14.62 11.76 -22.20
CA ASN A 217 -15.42 12.98 -22.08
C ASN A 217 -15.08 14.05 -23.13
N ARG A 218 -13.87 14.02 -23.72
CA ARG A 218 -13.46 14.94 -24.78
C ARG A 218 -14.03 14.55 -26.15
N GLN A 219 -14.29 13.27 -26.40
CA GLN A 219 -14.90 12.77 -27.64
C GLN A 219 -16.40 13.10 -27.77
N VAL A 220 -17.10 13.36 -26.66
CA VAL A 220 -18.53 13.74 -26.65
C VAL A 220 -18.76 15.16 -27.19
N TYR A 221 -17.72 16.00 -27.30
CA TYR A 221 -17.81 17.37 -27.83
C TYR A 221 -17.32 17.50 -29.29
N THR A 222 -17.57 16.50 -30.13
CA THR A 222 -17.44 16.70 -31.58
C THR A 222 -18.74 17.34 -32.07
N ILE A 223 -18.72 18.67 -32.23
CA ILE A 223 -19.81 19.46 -32.79
C ILE A 223 -20.11 18.92 -34.20
N PRO A 224 -21.34 18.48 -34.51
CA PRO A 224 -21.70 18.09 -35.88
C PRO A 224 -21.47 19.28 -36.81
N SER A 225 -20.76 19.04 -37.91
CA SER A 225 -20.54 20.01 -38.99
C SER A 225 -21.82 20.31 -39.75
#